data_AF-A0A9D4CED6-F1
#
_entry.id   AF-A0A9D4CED6-F1
#
_cell.length_a   1.000
_cell.length_b   1.000
_cell.length_c   1.000
_cell.angle_alpha   90.00
_cell.angle_beta   90.00
_cell.angle_gamma   90.00
#
_symmetry.space_group_name_H-M   'P 1'
#
loop_
_entity.id
_entity.type
_entity.pdbx_description
1 polymer ?
#
loop_
_entity_poly.entity_id
_entity_poly.type
_entity_poly.pdbx_seq_one_letter_code
_entity_poly.pdbx_strand_id
1 'polypeptide(L)' 'MNQQQQYLCDGLERLRQNEGSYADFTILSEEGKTFHCHRVVLAAVSPFFDTMFTSDMKETARKAQIFNFLRKQWI' A
#
# COMPACT_ATOMS: atom_id res chain seq x y z
N MET A 1 5.27 -0.66 -23.72
CA MET A 1 5.57 0.15 -22.53
C MET A 1 6.75 1.03 -22.88
N ASN A 2 6.65 2.36 -22.72
CA ASN A 2 7.78 3.24 -23.01
C ASN A 2 8.84 3.13 -21.89
N GLN A 3 10.07 3.61 -22.16
CA GLN A 3 11.18 3.48 -21.21
C GLN A 3 10.88 4.14 -19.85
N GLN A 4 10.11 5.24 -19.84
CA GLN A 4 9.72 5.94 -18.61
C GLN A 4 8.77 5.10 -17.75
N GLN A 5 7.79 4.44 -18.37
CA GLN A 5 6.86 3.55 -17.69
C GLN A 5 7.59 2.37 -17.04
N GLN A 6 8.55 1.76 -17.76
CA GLN A 6 9.37 0.68 -17.20
C GLN A 6 10.21 1.15 -16.00
N TYR A 7 10.89 2.30 -16.13
CA TYR A 7 11.69 2.86 -15.05
C TYR A 7 10.87 3.13 -13.78
N LEU A 8 9.63 3.60 -13.95
CA LEU A 8 8.69 3.80 -12.84
C LEU A 8 8.29 2.48 -12.18
N CYS A 9 7.90 1.46 -12.97
CA CYS A 9 7.53 0.15 -12.42
C CYS A 9 8.69 -0.48 -11.64
N ASP A 10 9.91 -0.44 -12.17
CA ASP A 10 11.09 -0.95 -11.49
C ASP A 10 11.37 -0.17 -10.20
N GLY A 11 11.11 1.14 -10.19
CA GLY A 11 11.21 1.98 -9.00
C GLY A 11 10.21 1.61 -7.91
N LEU A 12 8.94 1.43 -8.27
CA LEU A 12 7.87 1.01 -7.35
C LEU A 12 8.13 -0.39 -6.80
N GLU A 13 8.66 -1.30 -7.61
CA GLU A 13 9.03 -2.64 -7.16
C GLU A 13 10.17 -2.60 -6.12
N ARG A 14 11.17 -1.74 -6.32
CA ARG A 14 12.22 -1.53 -5.31
C ARG A 14 11.65 -0.96 -4.00
N LEU A 15 10.69 -0.03 -4.07
CA LEU A 15 10.01 0.49 -2.87
C LEU A 15 9.23 -0.61 -2.14
N ARG A 16 8.62 -1.55 -2.86
CA ARG A 16 7.90 -2.70 -2.29
C ARG A 16 8.83 -3.67 -1.58
N GLN A 17 9.99 -3.98 -2.17
CA GLN A 17 10.93 -4.97 -1.64
C GLN A 17 11.79 -4.45 -0.49
N ASN A 18 12.01 -3.14 -0.43
CA ASN A 18 12.90 -2.53 0.55
C ASN A 18 12.14 -2.25 1.86
N GLU A 19 12.27 -3.15 2.83
CA GLU A 19 11.57 -3.25 4.13
C GLU A 19 11.25 -1.89 4.79
N GLY A 20 10.14 -1.27 4.39
CA GLY A 20 9.64 -0.04 4.99
C GLY A 20 10.30 1.26 4.52
N SER A 21 11.12 1.23 3.47
CA SER A 21 11.70 2.46 2.90
C SER A 21 10.60 3.40 2.43
N TYR A 22 10.51 4.59 3.05
CA TYR A 22 9.48 5.60 2.82
C TYR A 22 8.03 5.15 3.08
N ALA A 23 7.82 3.98 3.71
CA ALA A 23 6.48 3.49 4.00
C ALA A 23 5.84 4.33 5.12
N ASP A 24 4.61 4.76 4.89
CA ASP A 24 3.80 5.57 5.80
C ASP A 24 2.53 4.83 6.26
N PHE A 25 2.35 3.58 5.81
CA PHE A 25 1.24 2.73 6.18
C PHE A 25 1.66 1.26 6.27
N THR A 26 1.01 0.52 7.15
CA THR A 26 1.27 -0.90 7.37
C THR A 26 -0.03 -1.70 7.27
N ILE A 27 -0.03 -2.69 6.39
CA ILE A 27 -1.13 -3.66 6.26
C ILE A 27 -0.75 -4.89 7.07
N LEU A 28 -1.63 -5.29 7.97
CA LEU A 28 -1.50 -6.52 8.75
C LEU A 28 -2.45 -7.58 8.17
N SER A 29 -1.92 -8.74 7.82
CA SER A 29 -2.76 -9.89 7.47
C SER A 29 -3.27 -10.60 8.72
N GLU A 30 -4.40 -11.29 8.58
CA GLU A 30 -4.92 -12.17 9.64
C GLU A 30 -3.94 -13.30 9.99
N GLU A 31 -3.09 -13.70 9.04
CA GLU A 31 -2.04 -14.70 9.23
C GLU A 31 -0.79 -14.13 9.96
N GLY A 32 -0.84 -12.88 10.42
CA GLY A 32 0.25 -12.22 11.13
C GLY A 32 1.37 -11.67 10.23
N LYS A 33 1.18 -11.65 8.90
CA LYS A 33 2.14 -11.03 7.98
C LYS A 33 1.99 -9.52 7.99
N THR A 34 3.11 -8.83 7.88
CA THR A 34 3.17 -7.37 7.87
C THR A 34 3.65 -6.91 6.50
N PHE A 35 2.93 -5.97 5.91
CA PHE A 35 3.30 -5.34 4.65
C PHE A 35 3.48 -3.84 4.88
N HIS A 36 4.70 -3.36 4.69
CA HIS A 36 4.97 -1.93 4.68
C HIS A 36 4.61 -1.36 3.31
N CYS A 37 3.79 -0.32 3.29
CA CYS A 37 3.18 0.21 2.08
C CYS A 37 3.20 1.74 2.09
N HIS A 38 2.92 2.30 0.91
CA HIS A 38 2.91 3.74 0.66
C HIS A 38 1.48 4.16 0.35
N ARG A 39 0.89 5.03 1.17
CA ARG A 39 -0.50 5.49 1.03
C ARG A 39 -0.77 6.06 -0.36
N VAL A 40 0.17 6.86 -0.86
CA VAL A 40 0.06 7.49 -2.18
C VAL A 40 0.00 6.47 -3.32
N VAL A 41 0.80 5.40 -3.24
CA VAL A 41 0.80 4.35 -4.27
C VAL A 41 -0.50 3.56 -4.20
N LEU A 42 -0.93 3.17 -2.99
CA LEU A 42 -2.18 2.45 -2.78
C LEU A 42 -3.40 3.25 -3.25
N ALA A 43 -3.48 4.54 -2.93
CA ALA A 43 -4.55 5.43 -3.38
C ALA A 43 -4.57 5.56 -4.91
N ALA A 44 -3.40 5.72 -5.54
CA ALA A 44 -3.30 5.88 -6.99
C ALA A 44 -3.80 4.65 -7.77
N VAL A 45 -3.74 3.46 -7.18
CA VAL A 45 -4.13 2.19 -7.85
C VAL A 45 -5.43 1.58 -7.32
N SER A 46 -6.02 2.13 -6.25
CA SER A 46 -7.21 1.56 -5.60
C SER A 46 -8.14 2.65 -5.06
N PRO A 47 -9.34 2.82 -5.65
CA PRO A 47 -10.35 3.77 -5.17
C PRO A 47 -10.77 3.55 -3.71
N PHE A 48 -10.68 2.30 -3.23
CA PHE A 48 -10.92 1.98 -1.82
C PHE A 48 -9.90 2.64 -0.90
N PHE A 49 -8.61 2.52 -1.22
CA PHE A 49 -7.54 3.14 -0.43
C PHE A 49 -7.56 4.66 -0.57
N ASP A 50 -7.88 5.18 -1.75
CA ASP A 50 -8.04 6.62 -1.96
C ASP A 50 -9.15 7.19 -1.06
N THR A 51 -10.33 6.59 -1.07
CA THR A 51 -11.45 7.00 -0.19
C THR A 51 -11.10 6.84 1.28
N MET A 52 -10.48 5.72 1.66
CA MET A 52 -10.06 5.46 3.04
C MET A 52 -9.09 6.54 3.54
N PHE A 53 -8.10 6.94 2.73
CA PHE A 53 -7.07 7.89 3.13
C PHE A 53 -7.49 9.36 3.01
N THR A 54 -8.55 9.66 2.27
CA THR A 54 -9.08 11.03 2.12
C THR A 54 -10.31 11.30 2.99
N SER A 55 -10.96 10.28 3.53
CA SER A 55 -12.08 10.46 4.46
C SER A 55 -11.63 11.12 5.78
N ASP A 56 -12.43 12.01 6.36
CA ASP A 56 -12.18 12.60 7.69
C ASP A 56 -12.40 11.60 8.86
N MET A 57 -12.44 10.30 8.56
CA MET A 57 -12.65 9.26 9.55
C MET A 57 -11.36 8.98 10.33
N LYS A 58 -11.49 8.51 11.58
CA LYS A 58 -10.36 8.14 12.46
C LYS A 58 -9.39 7.13 11.85
N GLU A 59 -9.78 6.45 10.76
CA GLU A 59 -8.95 5.48 10.03
C GLU A 59 -7.79 6.16 9.29
N THR A 60 -7.98 7.40 8.83
CA THR A 60 -6.97 8.21 8.14
C THR A 60 -5.76 8.55 9.01
N ALA A 61 -5.95 8.59 10.33
CA ALA A 61 -4.87 8.83 11.30
C ALA A 61 -4.09 7.55 11.68
N ARG A 62 -4.59 6.36 11.31
CA ARG A 62 -3.92 5.10 11.65
C ARG A 62 -2.78 4.83 10.68
N LYS A 63 -1.62 4.48 11.23
CA LYS A 63 -0.45 4.05 10.46
C LYS A 63 -0.44 2.55 10.18
N ALA A 64 -1.36 1.78 10.78
CA ALA A 64 -1.48 0.35 10.59
C ALA A 64 -2.94 -0.10 10.68
N GLN A 65 -3.35 -1.06 9.84
CA GLN A 65 -4.70 -1.62 9.85
C GLN A 65 -4.72 -3.09 9.40
N ILE A 66 -5.55 -3.88 10.07
CA ILE A 66 -5.87 -5.26 9.65
C ILE A 66 -6.95 -5.19 8.57
N PHE A 67 -6.72 -5.88 7.47
CA PHE A 67 -7.69 -5.97 6.37
C PHE A 67 -8.18 -7.42 6.20
N ASN A 68 -9.40 -7.66 6.66
CA ASN A 68 -10.02 -8.99 6.67
C ASN A 68 -10.30 -9.55 5.25
N PHE A 69 -10.33 -8.69 4.22
CA PHE A 69 -10.61 -9.11 2.84
C PHE A 69 -9.36 -9.52 2.03
N LEU A 70 -8.15 -9.37 2.57
CA LEU A 70 -6.90 -9.72 1.85
C LEU A 70 -6.62 -11.23 1.80
N ARG A 71 -7.66 -12.06 1.66
CA ARG A 71 -7.49 -13.49 1.36
C ARG A 71 -6.98 -13.65 -0.07
N LYS A 72 -5.66 -13.79 -0.21
CA LYS A 72 -4.96 -14.55 -1.26
C LYS A 72 -4.84 -13.99 -2.70
N GLN A 73 -5.10 -12.73 -3.00
CA GLN A 73 -5.03 -12.23 -4.40
C GLN A 73 -4.13 -10.99 -4.63
N TRP A 74 -3.36 -10.52 -3.64
CA TRP A 74 -2.58 -9.27 -3.76
C TRP A 74 -1.08 -9.41 -3.44
N ILE A 75 -0.50 -10.58 -3.67
CA ILE A 75 0.96 -10.79 -3.69
C ILE A 75 1.31 -11.76 -4.79
#